data_AF-A0A8T8K3M2-F1
#
_entry.id   AF-A0A8T8K3M2-F1
#
_cell.length_a   1.000
_cell.length_b   1.000
_cell.length_c   1.000
_cell.angle_alpha   90.00
_cell.angle_beta   90.00
_cell.angle_gamma   90.00
#
_symmetry.space_group_name_H-M   'P 1'
#
loop_
_entity.id
_entity.type
_entity.pdbx_description
1 polymer ?
#
loop_
_entity_poly.entity_id
_entity_poly.type
_entity_poly.pdbx_seq_one_letter_code
_entity_poly.pdbx_strand_id
1 'polypeptide(L)'
;MRGPLREEIGWRGFALPRLQNIYSPLIGTLILALIWMLWYLPLHVNGIYPGGLEGFMGRFYWNIPLTFLLTWIYNHTRGSLLMTTLFHTSVNTMGTLIIIPSSIGVAYQLAFLILINSAALIVILKDKMWNKLPSKSPAVYEY
;
A
#
# COMPACT_ATOMS: atom_id res chain seq x y z
N MET A 1 14.43 4.85 14.12
CA MET A 1 13.44 3.81 13.72
C MET A 1 12.53 4.37 12.65
N ARG A 2 12.51 3.78 11.45
CA ARG A 2 11.51 3.98 10.38
C ARG A 2 11.08 2.58 9.98
N GLY A 3 9.80 2.37 9.67
CA GLY A 3 9.41 1.06 9.19
C GLY A 3 7.91 0.83 9.18
N PRO A 4 7.48 -0.21 8.44
CA PRO A 4 6.10 -0.56 8.21
C PRO A 4 5.23 -0.62 9.45
N LEU A 5 5.76 -1.12 10.58
CA LEU A 5 4.98 -1.29 11.80
C LEU A 5 4.26 -0.01 12.25
N ARG A 6 4.95 1.13 12.26
CA ARG A 6 4.31 2.39 12.67
C ARG A 6 3.36 2.94 11.62
N GLU A 7 3.68 2.73 10.35
CA GLU A 7 2.83 3.17 9.25
C GLU A 7 1.51 2.41 9.26
N GLU A 8 1.57 1.08 9.39
CA GLU A 8 0.38 0.23 9.38
C GLU A 8 -0.54 0.48 10.59
N ILE A 9 0.01 0.84 11.75
CA ILE A 9 -0.81 1.26 12.91
C ILE A 9 -1.68 2.47 12.55
N GLY A 10 -1.12 3.49 11.89
CA GLY A 10 -1.87 4.68 11.49
C GLY A 10 -2.80 4.41 10.30
N TRP A 11 -2.29 3.76 9.25
CA TRP A 11 -3.02 3.60 8.01
C TRP A 11 -4.08 2.51 8.10
N ARG A 12 -3.74 1.32 8.57
CA ARG A 12 -4.66 0.17 8.59
C ARG A 12 -5.24 -0.06 9.98
N GLY A 13 -4.59 0.42 11.03
CA GLY A 13 -5.12 0.38 12.40
C GLY A 13 -6.08 1.51 12.72
N PHE A 14 -5.97 2.65 12.04
CA PHE A 14 -6.82 3.82 12.30
C PHE A 14 -7.59 4.32 11.08
N ALA A 15 -6.91 4.70 9.99
CA ALA A 15 -7.57 5.40 8.88
C ALA A 15 -8.45 4.48 8.01
N LEU A 16 -7.94 3.32 7.59
CA LEU A 16 -8.62 2.41 6.68
C LEU A 16 -9.97 1.91 7.23
N PRO A 17 -10.08 1.41 8.47
CA PRO A 17 -11.36 0.89 8.97
C PRO A 17 -12.47 1.95 9.00
N ARG A 18 -12.09 3.22 9.24
CA ARG A 18 -12.99 4.38 9.21
C ARG A 18 -13.41 4.71 7.78
N LEU A 19 -12.47 4.72 6.84
CA LEU A 19 -12.76 4.93 5.42
C LEU A 19 -13.66 3.83 4.85
N GLN A 20 -13.45 2.57 5.23
CA GLN A 20 -14.28 1.43 4.83
C GLN A 20 -15.66 1.42 5.50
N ASN A 21 -15.84 2.13 6.62
CA ASN A 21 -17.16 2.32 7.23
C ASN A 21 -18.02 3.27 6.39
N ILE A 22 -17.42 4.29 5.77
CA ILE A 22 -18.12 5.29 4.97
C ILE A 22 -18.25 4.81 3.52
N TYR A 23 -17.14 4.36 2.93
CA TYR A 23 -16.99 4.01 1.53
C TYR A 23 -16.76 2.51 1.30
N SER A 24 -16.80 2.05 0.04
CA SER A 24 -16.36 0.70 -0.30
C SER A 24 -14.84 0.55 -0.16
N PRO A 25 -14.29 -0.67 0.01
CA PRO A 25 -12.85 -0.91 0.03
C PRO A 25 -12.10 -0.25 -1.11
N LEU A 26 -12.67 -0.22 -2.32
CA LEU A 26 -12.07 0.43 -3.48
C LEU A 26 -11.84 1.93 -3.24
N ILE A 27 -12.90 2.65 -2.87
CA ILE A 27 -12.83 4.11 -2.65
C ILE A 27 -12.03 4.44 -1.39
N GLY A 28 -12.26 3.69 -0.30
CA GLY A 28 -11.51 3.88 0.95
C GLY A 28 -10.01 3.65 0.77
N THR A 29 -9.62 2.63 -0.01
CA THR A 29 -8.22 2.39 -0.37
C THR A 29 -7.65 3.49 -1.24
N LEU A 30 -8.41 3.98 -2.23
CA LEU A 30 -7.93 5.03 -3.12
C LEU A 30 -7.64 6.33 -2.36
N ILE A 31 -8.56 6.73 -1.48
CA ILE A 31 -8.37 7.89 -0.59
C ILE A 31 -7.13 7.68 0.28
N LEU A 32 -6.99 6.51 0.88
CA LEU A 32 -5.84 6.18 1.72
C LEU A 32 -4.53 6.21 0.93
N ALA A 33 -4.51 5.69 -0.30
CA ALA A 33 -3.33 5.69 -1.17
C ALA A 33 -2.87 7.11 -1.49
N LEU A 34 -3.81 8.03 -1.76
CA LEU A 34 -3.51 9.44 -2.02
C LEU A 34 -2.95 10.14 -0.77
N ILE A 35 -3.56 9.93 0.39
CA ILE A 35 -3.06 10.48 1.66
C ILE A 35 -1.66 9.95 1.98
N TRP A 36 -1.47 8.63 1.84
CA TRP A 36 -0.21 7.98 2.14
C TRP A 36 0.91 8.45 1.19
N MET A 37 0.61 8.65 -0.10
CA MET A 37 1.51 9.25 -1.07
C MET A 37 1.89 10.69 -0.67
N LEU A 38 0.91 11.55 -0.38
CA LEU A 38 1.17 12.95 -0.03
C LEU A 38 2.03 13.06 1.24
N TRP A 39 1.94 12.10 2.15
CA TRP A 39 2.83 12.04 3.32
C TRP A 39 4.31 11.92 2.95
N TYR A 40 4.63 11.29 1.81
CA TYR A 40 6.01 11.16 1.34
C TYR A 40 6.53 12.38 0.59
N LEU A 41 5.66 13.31 0.16
CA LEU A 41 6.08 14.48 -0.62
C LEU A 41 7.11 15.34 0.14
N PRO A 42 6.90 15.74 1.41
CA PRO A 42 7.89 16.53 2.14
C PRO A 42 9.23 15.82 2.30
N LEU A 43 9.22 14.48 2.39
CA LEU A 43 10.43 13.67 2.55
C LEU A 43 11.29 13.63 1.27
N HIS A 44 10.67 13.76 0.10
CA HIS A 44 11.38 13.90 -1.17
C HIS A 44 11.87 15.34 -1.38
N VAL A 45 11.02 16.33 -1.05
CA VAL A 45 11.35 17.75 -1.22
C VAL A 45 12.48 18.20 -0.31
N ASN A 46 12.55 17.69 0.93
CA ASN A 46 13.61 18.03 1.88
C ASN A 46 14.90 17.19 1.71
N GLY A 47 14.96 16.34 0.69
CA GLY A 47 16.15 15.52 0.37
C GLY A 47 16.40 14.33 1.30
N ILE A 48 15.48 14.03 2.23
CA ILE A 48 15.57 12.81 3.06
C ILE A 48 15.46 11.56 2.19
N TYR A 49 14.58 11.58 1.19
CA TYR A 49 14.45 10.56 0.16
C TYR A 49 15.10 11.05 -1.15
N PRO A 50 15.81 10.15 -1.86
CA PRO A 50 16.52 10.52 -3.07
C PRO A 50 15.56 10.74 -4.25
N GLY A 51 16.01 11.53 -5.23
CA GLY A 51 15.31 11.74 -6.50
C GLY A 51 14.35 12.94 -6.53
N GLY A 52 14.16 13.65 -5.41
CA GLY A 52 13.32 14.85 -5.38
C GLY A 52 11.92 14.61 -5.96
N LEU A 53 11.44 15.52 -6.82
CA LEU A 53 10.11 15.38 -7.42
C LEU A 53 10.00 14.18 -8.36
N GLU A 54 11.06 13.81 -9.07
CA GLU A 54 11.08 12.64 -9.95
C GLU A 54 10.99 11.34 -9.13
N GLY A 55 11.77 11.24 -8.06
CA GLY A 55 11.71 10.12 -7.10
C GLY A 55 10.35 10.00 -6.42
N PHE A 56 9.69 11.14 -6.15
CA PHE A 56 8.32 11.17 -5.67
C PHE A 56 7.33 10.61 -6.69
N MET A 57 7.42 11.01 -7.96
CA MET A 57 6.56 10.48 -9.02
C MET A 57 6.81 8.98 -9.24
N GLY A 58 8.06 8.52 -9.18
CA GLY A 58 8.36 7.09 -9.20
C GLY A 58 7.66 6.34 -8.05
N ARG A 59 7.75 6.86 -6.82
CA ARG A 59 7.08 6.29 -5.64
C ARG A 59 5.56 6.30 -5.75
N PHE A 60 4.98 7.30 -6.40
CA PHE A 60 3.53 7.38 -6.62
C PHE A 60 3.00 6.15 -7.36
N TYR A 61 3.66 5.74 -8.45
CA TYR A 61 3.26 4.57 -9.23
C TYR A 61 3.40 3.25 -8.47
N TRP A 62 4.35 3.16 -7.54
CA TRP A 62 4.56 1.97 -6.71
C TRP A 62 3.57 1.85 -5.56
N ASN A 63 3.27 2.97 -4.90
CA ASN A 63 2.51 2.94 -3.65
C ASN A 63 1.02 2.68 -3.84
N ILE A 64 0.43 3.09 -4.97
CA ILE A 64 -1.01 2.83 -5.24
C ILE A 64 -1.32 1.33 -5.24
N PRO A 65 -0.73 0.49 -6.12
CA PRO A 65 -1.05 -0.94 -6.16
C PRO A 65 -0.67 -1.64 -4.85
N LEU A 66 0.42 -1.23 -4.18
CA LEU A 66 0.78 -1.76 -2.87
C LEU A 66 -0.31 -1.46 -1.81
N THR A 67 -0.92 -0.28 -1.83
CA THR A 67 -1.99 0.07 -0.89
C THR A 67 -3.21 -0.85 -1.06
N PHE A 68 -3.53 -1.23 -2.30
CA PHE A 68 -4.57 -2.21 -2.60
C PHE A 68 -4.24 -3.60 -2.07
N LEU A 69 -3.02 -4.09 -2.29
CA LEU A 69 -2.60 -5.38 -1.76
C LEU A 69 -2.61 -5.41 -0.23
N LEU A 70 -2.14 -4.34 0.43
CA LEU A 70 -2.15 -4.23 1.90
C LEU A 70 -3.57 -4.19 2.46
N THR A 71 -4.49 -3.46 1.80
CA THR A 71 -5.91 -3.42 2.17
C THR A 71 -6.57 -4.78 1.97
N TRP A 72 -6.27 -5.45 0.86
CA TRP A 72 -6.75 -6.79 0.57
C TRP A 72 -6.33 -7.79 1.66
N ILE A 73 -5.03 -7.81 2.03
CA ILE A 73 -4.51 -8.63 3.12
C ILE A 73 -5.21 -8.29 4.43
N TYR A 74 -5.33 -7.01 4.77
CA TYR A 74 -5.99 -6.56 6.00
C TYR A 74 -7.43 -7.09 6.09
N ASN A 75 -8.21 -6.95 5.01
CA ASN A 75 -9.59 -7.41 4.95
C ASN A 75 -9.70 -8.95 5.05
N HIS A 76 -8.82 -9.70 4.38
CA HIS A 76 -8.84 -11.17 4.36
C HIS A 76 -8.26 -11.82 5.61
N THR A 77 -7.51 -11.06 6.40
CA THR A 77 -6.94 -11.51 7.67
C THR A 77 -7.74 -10.99 8.86
N ARG A 78 -9.01 -10.58 8.64
CA ARG A 78 -9.92 -10.09 9.67
C ARG A 78 -9.36 -8.88 10.45
N GLY A 79 -8.68 -7.97 9.75
CA GLY A 79 -8.11 -6.76 10.34
C GLY A 79 -6.74 -6.96 11.00
N SER A 80 -5.97 -7.99 10.61
CA SER A 80 -4.68 -8.29 11.23
C SER A 80 -3.58 -7.31 10.81
N LEU A 81 -3.19 -6.43 11.73
CA LEU A 81 -2.04 -5.53 11.53
C LEU A 81 -0.71 -6.28 11.43
N LEU A 82 -0.59 -7.45 12.06
CA LEU A 82 0.62 -8.26 11.99
C LEU A 82 0.86 -8.72 10.54
N MET A 83 -0.16 -9.28 9.89
CA MET A 83 -0.03 -9.78 8.51
C MET A 83 0.28 -8.66 7.52
N THR A 84 -0.42 -7.53 7.65
CA THR A 84 -0.15 -6.34 6.83
C THR A 84 1.27 -5.80 7.07
N THR A 85 1.73 -5.74 8.32
CA THR A 85 3.08 -5.27 8.66
C THR A 85 4.16 -6.20 8.12
N LEU A 86 3.98 -7.52 8.24
CA LEU A 86 4.92 -8.51 7.71
C LEU A 86 5.04 -8.40 6.19
N PHE A 87 3.91 -8.28 5.49
CA PHE A 87 3.92 -8.11 4.03
C PHE A 87 4.53 -6.77 3.59
N HIS A 88 4.20 -5.66 4.25
CA HIS A 88 4.83 -4.38 3.94
C HIS A 88 6.36 -4.43 4.24
N THR A 89 6.76 -5.10 5.32
CA THR A 89 8.17 -5.30 5.64
C THR A 89 8.89 -6.14 4.60
N SER A 90 8.28 -7.22 4.11
CA SER A 90 8.90 -8.05 3.07
C SER A 90 9.10 -7.27 1.77
N VAL A 91 8.13 -6.46 1.34
CA VAL A 91 8.24 -5.60 0.15
C VAL A 91 9.38 -4.58 0.30
N ASN A 92 9.47 -3.88 1.43
CA ASN A 92 10.55 -2.91 1.68
C ASN A 92 11.92 -3.59 1.78
N THR A 93 11.96 -4.77 2.39
CA THR A 93 13.20 -5.55 2.57
C THR A 93 13.69 -6.08 1.23
N MET A 94 12.80 -6.56 0.37
CA MET A 94 13.12 -7.02 -0.99
C MET A 94 13.86 -5.94 -1.78
N GLY A 95 13.37 -4.69 -1.75
CA GLY A 95 14.00 -3.57 -2.44
C GLY A 95 15.37 -3.17 -1.88
N THR A 96 15.74 -3.66 -0.69
CA THR A 96 17.03 -3.36 -0.03
C THR A 96 18.03 -4.52 -0.11
N LEU A 97 17.55 -5.76 0.03
CA LEU A 97 18.40 -6.96 0.13
C LEU A 97 18.70 -7.61 -1.23
N ILE A 98 17.81 -7.49 -2.22
CA ILE A 98 18.05 -8.10 -3.53
C ILE A 98 19.00 -7.19 -4.32
N ILE A 99 20.23 -7.67 -4.52
CA ILE A 99 21.22 -7.01 -5.37
C ILE A 99 20.92 -7.37 -6.83
N ILE A 100 20.58 -6.37 -7.62
CA ILE A 100 20.22 -6.55 -9.03
C ILE A 100 21.32 -5.96 -9.89
N PRO A 101 21.93 -6.75 -10.80
CA PRO A 101 22.90 -6.22 -11.75
C PRO A 101 22.30 -5.05 -12.54
N SER A 102 23.07 -3.97 -12.67
CA SER A 102 22.63 -2.77 -13.38
C SER A 102 22.19 -3.05 -14.83
N SER A 103 22.77 -4.07 -15.46
CA SER A 103 22.42 -4.54 -16.81
C SER A 103 20.97 -5.00 -16.95
N ILE A 104 20.32 -5.45 -15.88
CA ILE A 104 18.92 -5.91 -15.89
C ILE A 104 18.01 -5.08 -14.99
N GLY A 105 18.53 -4.05 -14.32
CA GLY A 105 17.80 -3.27 -13.30
C GLY A 105 16.49 -2.69 -13.81
N VAL A 106 16.52 -2.07 -15.00
CA VAL A 106 15.32 -1.48 -15.62
C VAL A 106 14.28 -2.56 -15.95
N ALA A 107 14.70 -3.66 -16.59
CA ALA A 107 13.81 -4.76 -16.95
C ALA A 107 13.17 -5.39 -15.71
N TYR A 108 13.94 -5.57 -14.63
CA TYR A 108 13.43 -6.07 -13.36
C TYR A 108 12.39 -5.12 -12.75
N GLN A 109 12.69 -3.81 -12.69
CA GLN A 109 11.76 -2.82 -12.12
C GLN A 109 10.45 -2.79 -12.91
N LEU A 110 10.50 -2.83 -14.24
CA LEU A 110 9.31 -2.90 -15.09
C LEU A 110 8.53 -4.20 -14.87
N ALA A 111 9.20 -5.35 -14.83
CA ALA A 111 8.56 -6.64 -14.58
C ALA A 111 7.86 -6.66 -13.21
N PHE A 112 8.52 -6.15 -12.17
CA PHE A 112 7.94 -6.06 -10.83
C PHE A 112 6.76 -5.06 -10.79
N LEU A 113 6.82 -3.96 -11.55
CA LEU A 113 5.74 -2.98 -11.64
C LEU A 113 4.51 -3.59 -12.31
N ILE A 114 4.71 -4.32 -13.41
CA ILE A 114 3.64 -5.05 -14.09
C ILE A 114 3.03 -6.10 -13.15
N LEU A 115 3.86 -6.85 -12.44
CA LEU A 115 3.42 -7.87 -11.48
C LEU A 115 2.54 -7.26 -10.38
N ILE A 116 3.00 -6.20 -9.71
CA ILE A 116 2.27 -5.61 -8.58
C ILE A 116 0.96 -4.97 -9.03
N ASN A 117 0.94 -4.31 -10.20
CA ASN A 117 -0.28 -3.73 -10.77
C ASN A 117 -1.27 -4.84 -11.19
N SER A 118 -0.78 -5.92 -11.81
CA SER A 118 -1.61 -7.05 -12.17
C SER A 118 -2.21 -7.73 -10.94
N ALA A 119 -1.41 -7.93 -9.90
CA ALA A 119 -1.88 -8.48 -8.63
C ALA A 119 -2.94 -7.57 -7.97
N ALA A 120 -2.71 -6.26 -7.94
CA ALA A 120 -3.67 -5.28 -7.44
C ALA A 120 -4.99 -5.32 -8.23
N LEU A 121 -4.91 -5.36 -9.57
CA LEU A 121 -6.10 -5.45 -10.42
C LEU A 121 -6.86 -6.76 -10.18
N ILE A 122 -6.16 -7.89 -10.07
CA ILE A 122 -6.75 -9.19 -9.80
C ILE A 122 -7.52 -9.16 -8.47
N VAL A 123 -6.94 -8.64 -7.38
CA VAL A 123 -7.63 -8.60 -6.08
C VAL A 123 -8.82 -7.64 -6.10
N ILE A 124 -8.71 -6.49 -6.79
CA ILE A 124 -9.82 -5.54 -6.94
C ILE A 124 -11.01 -6.21 -7.63
N LEU A 125 -10.75 -6.92 -8.74
CA LEU A 125 -11.79 -7.55 -9.54
C LEU A 125 -12.38 -8.79 -8.86
N LYS A 126 -11.53 -9.68 -8.34
CA LYS A 126 -11.95 -10.96 -7.74
C LYS A 126 -12.84 -10.74 -6.53
N ASP A 127 -12.50 -9.80 -5.68
CA ASP A 127 -13.25 -9.54 -4.45
C ASP A 127 -14.27 -8.42 -4.59
N LYS A 128 -14.40 -7.87 -5.80
CA LYS A 128 -15.37 -6.82 -6.12
C LYS A 128 -15.26 -5.70 -5.10
N MET A 129 -14.06 -5.12 -4.95
CA MET A 129 -13.77 -4.12 -3.91
C MET A 129 -14.68 -2.87 -3.96
N TRP A 130 -15.44 -2.68 -5.03
CA TRP A 130 -16.50 -1.66 -5.13
C TRP A 130 -17.72 -1.95 -4.25
N ASN A 131 -17.92 -3.18 -3.79
CA ASN A 131 -18.99 -3.53 -2.86
C ASN A 131 -18.58 -3.15 -1.43
N LYS A 132 -19.46 -2.44 -0.73
CA LYS A 132 -19.22 -2.05 0.66
C LYS A 132 -19.11 -3.29 1.56
N LEU A 133 -18.18 -3.28 2.50
CA LEU A 133 -18.05 -4.36 3.47
C LEU A 133 -19.26 -4.38 4.41
N PRO A 134 -19.64 -5.55 4.94
CA PRO A 134 -20.62 -5.65 6.01
C PRO A 134 -20.16 -4.80 7.20
N SER A 135 -21.10 -4.13 7.85
CA SER A 135 -20.82 -3.22 8.96
C SER A 135 -20.16 -3.94 10.15
N LYS A 136 -20.58 -5.20 10.42
CA LYS A 136 -19.99 -6.11 11.41
C LYS A 136 -18.63 -6.72 11.02
N SER A 137 -18.02 -6.29 9.91
CA SER A 137 -16.72 -6.80 9.49
C SER A 137 -15.65 -6.41 10.52
N PRO A 138 -14.77 -7.33 10.97
CA PRO A 138 -13.65 -6.99 11.84
C PRO A 138 -12.69 -5.93 11.27
N ALA A 139 -12.75 -5.69 9.97
CA ALA A 139 -11.96 -4.68 9.25
C ALA A 139 -12.66 -3.31 9.12
N VAL A 140 -13.82 -3.14 9.76
CA VAL A 140 -14.62 -1.91 9.80
C VAL A 140 -14.89 -1.54 11.25
N TYR A 141 -14.71 -0.27 11.60
CA TYR A 141 -15.05 0.23 12.94
C TYR A 141 -16.34 1.05 12.84
N GLU A 142 -17.40 0.53 13.47
CA GLU A 142 -18.65 1.26 13.73
C GLU A 142 -18.42 2.17 14.96
N TYR A 143 -18.92 3.41 14.91
CA TYR A 143 -18.98 4.34 16.05
C TYR A 143 -20.41 4.78 16.25
#